data_AF-A0A916UKB8-F1
#
_entry.id   AF-A0A916UKB8-F1
#
_cell.length_a   1.000
_cell.length_b   1.000
_cell.length_c   1.000
_cell.angle_alpha   90.00
_cell.angle_beta   90.00
_cell.angle_gamma   90.00
#
_symmetry.space_group_name_H-M   'P 1'
#
loop_
_entity.id
_entity.type
_entity.pdbx_description
1 polymer ?
#
loop_
_entity_poly.entity_id
_entity_poly.type
_entity_poly.pdbx_seq_one_letter_code
_entity_poly.pdbx_strand_id
1 'polypeptide(L)'
;MTTIDERVRRVARTVLDVNGVADLHGGTFGTLATYLPGEKVVGVKIDDTGIDIHVSLHTGSQIHSVADNIRAAVSRIEDGPISITIEDLV
;
A
#
# COMPACT_ATOMS: atom_id res chain seq x y z
N MET A 1 -16.74 9.59 10.93
CA MET A 1 -15.96 8.35 11.12
C MET A 1 -15.78 7.76 9.73
N THR A 2 -14.56 7.75 9.23
CA THR A 2 -14.30 7.36 7.84
C THR A 2 -14.34 5.85 7.71
N THR A 3 -15.08 5.33 6.72
CA THR A 3 -15.26 3.88 6.55
C THR A 3 -13.94 3.18 6.22
N ILE A 4 -13.84 1.88 6.51
CA ILE A 4 -12.63 1.11 6.17
C ILE A 4 -12.35 1.17 4.66
N ASP A 5 -13.40 1.13 3.84
CA ASP A 5 -13.37 1.30 2.40
C ASP A 5 -12.70 2.62 1.98
N GLU A 6 -13.09 3.73 2.60
CA GLU A 6 -12.52 5.05 2.31
C GLU A 6 -11.06 5.16 2.79
N ARG A 7 -10.71 4.53 3.92
CA ARG A 7 -9.34 4.47 4.43
C ARG A 7 -8.43 3.71 3.47
N VAL A 8 -8.82 2.50 3.08
CA VAL A 8 -8.07 1.66 2.15
C VAL A 8 -7.85 2.36 0.81
N ARG A 9 -8.88 3.01 0.24
CA ARG A 9 -8.74 3.78 -1.00
C ARG A 9 -7.78 4.97 -0.86
N ARG A 10 -7.79 5.66 0.28
CA ARG A 10 -6.86 6.78 0.51
C ARG A 10 -5.43 6.29 0.58
N VAL A 11 -5.16 5.24 1.36
CA VAL A 11 -3.82 4.65 1.45
C VAL A 11 -3.33 4.20 0.08
N ALA A 12 -4.16 3.47 -0.68
CA ALA A 12 -3.83 3.01 -2.02
C ALA A 12 -3.38 4.17 -2.94
N ARG A 13 -4.16 5.25 -2.99
CA ARG A 13 -3.82 6.44 -3.79
C ARG A 13 -2.53 7.10 -3.31
N THR A 14 -2.39 7.30 -2.00
CA THR A 14 -1.19 7.90 -1.41
C THR A 14 0.08 7.09 -1.72
N VAL A 15 -0.01 5.76 -1.77
CA VAL A 15 1.13 4.89 -2.14
C VAL A 15 1.47 5.04 -3.62
N LEU A 16 0.47 5.04 -4.50
CA LEU A 16 0.68 5.18 -5.95
C LEU A 16 1.25 6.55 -6.34
N ASP A 17 1.05 7.58 -5.53
CA ASP A 17 1.62 8.92 -5.75
C ASP A 17 3.11 9.02 -5.39
N VAL A 18 3.71 7.97 -4.78
CA VAL A 18 5.13 7.98 -4.41
C VAL A 18 6.01 7.64 -5.61
N ASN A 19 6.94 8.54 -5.95
CA ASN A 19 7.92 8.30 -7.01
C ASN A 19 8.72 7.01 -6.78
N GLY A 20 8.76 6.16 -7.79
CA GLY A 20 9.42 4.85 -7.77
C GLY A 20 8.46 3.68 -7.55
N VAL A 21 7.23 3.93 -7.11
CA VAL A 21 6.15 2.91 -7.09
C VAL A 21 5.62 2.74 -8.51
N ALA A 22 5.57 1.49 -8.97
CA ALA A 22 5.02 1.15 -10.27
C ALA A 22 3.53 0.81 -10.15
N ASP A 23 3.16 -0.03 -9.19
CA ASP A 23 1.78 -0.40 -8.89
C ASP A 23 1.63 -0.98 -7.47
N LEU A 24 0.39 -1.13 -7.01
CA LEU A 24 0.04 -1.96 -5.86
C LEU A 24 0.01 -3.43 -6.27
N HIS A 25 0.58 -4.29 -5.43
CA HIS A 25 0.67 -5.71 -5.71
C HIS A 25 -0.18 -6.51 -4.71
N GLY A 26 -0.99 -7.45 -5.17
CA GLY A 26 -1.86 -8.26 -4.29
C GLY A 26 -1.13 -9.28 -3.40
N GLY A 27 0.20 -9.22 -3.33
CA GLY A 27 1.06 -10.27 -2.76
C GLY A 27 1.11 -11.55 -3.60
N THR A 28 2.03 -12.45 -3.27
CA THR A 28 2.05 -13.80 -3.86
C THR A 28 0.68 -14.48 -3.58
N PHE A 29 -0.01 -14.91 -4.65
CA PHE A 29 -1.38 -15.47 -4.68
C PHE A 29 -2.55 -14.47 -4.51
N GLY A 30 -2.34 -13.16 -4.57
CA GLY A 30 -3.45 -12.18 -4.50
C GLY A 30 -4.16 -12.13 -3.13
N THR A 31 -3.44 -12.57 -2.08
CA THR A 31 -3.92 -12.71 -0.70
C THR A 31 -4.07 -11.39 0.02
N LEU A 32 -3.41 -10.33 -0.45
CA LEU A 32 -3.53 -8.99 0.11
C LEU A 32 -4.44 -8.12 -0.77
N ALA A 33 -5.74 -8.29 -0.56
CA ALA A 33 -6.75 -7.47 -1.19
C ALA A 33 -7.90 -7.22 -0.22
N THR A 34 -8.35 -5.98 -0.17
CA THR A 34 -9.58 -5.61 0.52
C THR A 34 -10.72 -5.63 -0.49
N TYR A 35 -11.70 -6.50 -0.25
CA TYR A 35 -12.91 -6.61 -1.06
C TYR A 35 -13.95 -5.61 -0.55
N LEU A 36 -14.34 -4.68 -1.41
CA LEU A 36 -15.33 -3.64 -1.12
C LEU A 36 -16.59 -3.87 -1.97
N PRO A 37 -17.75 -3.28 -1.63
CA PRO A 37 -18.91 -3.34 -2.50
C PRO A 37 -18.61 -2.75 -3.89
N GLY A 38 -18.56 -3.61 -4.91
CA GLY A 38 -18.36 -3.22 -6.31
C GLY A 38 -16.91 -3.07 -6.77
N GLU A 39 -15.91 -3.23 -5.89
CA GLU A 39 -14.50 -3.16 -6.29
C GLU A 39 -13.57 -3.98 -5.39
N LYS A 40 -12.37 -4.24 -5.91
CA LYS A 40 -11.29 -4.90 -5.18
C LYS A 40 -10.10 -3.94 -5.13
N VAL A 41 -9.66 -3.57 -3.93
CA VAL A 41 -8.42 -2.83 -3.75
C VAL A 41 -7.32 -3.84 -3.42
N VAL A 42 -6.33 -3.97 -4.30
CA VAL A 42 -5.17 -4.85 -4.10
C VAL A 42 -4.06 -4.12 -3.35
N GLY A 43 -3.21 -4.89 -2.66
CA GLY A 43 -1.97 -4.39 -2.07
C GLY A 43 -2.12 -3.50 -0.85
N VAL A 44 -3.34 -3.31 -0.33
CA VAL A 44 -3.57 -2.63 0.95
C VAL A 44 -4.55 -3.45 1.81
N LYS A 45 -4.15 -3.66 3.07
CA LYS A 45 -4.98 -4.25 4.13
C LYS A 45 -4.84 -3.40 5.38
N ILE A 46 -5.97 -3.09 6.02
CA ILE A 46 -6.02 -2.36 7.29
C ILE A 46 -6.86 -3.21 8.25
N ASP A 47 -6.28 -3.57 9.39
CA ASP A 47 -6.95 -4.32 10.45
C ASP A 47 -6.56 -3.81 11.84
N ASP A 48 -6.78 -4.62 12.87
CA ASP A 48 -6.45 -4.32 14.26
C ASP A 48 -4.94 -4.39 14.56
N THR A 49 -4.15 -5.04 13.69
CA THR A 49 -2.70 -5.19 13.82
C THR A 49 -1.91 -4.09 13.12
N GLY A 50 -2.51 -3.44 12.12
CA GLY A 50 -1.92 -2.28 11.46
C GLY A 50 -2.30 -2.18 9.98
N ILE A 51 -1.33 -1.71 9.20
CA ILE A 51 -1.46 -1.42 7.77
C ILE A 51 -0.40 -2.21 7.02
N ASP A 52 -0.84 -3.18 6.22
CA ASP A 52 0.03 -3.93 5.33
C ASP A 52 -0.09 -3.37 3.91
N ILE A 53 1.06 -3.07 3.30
CA ILE A 53 1.17 -2.49 1.96
C ILE A 53 2.11 -3.34 1.12
N HIS A 54 1.64 -3.77 -0.05
CA HIS A 54 2.40 -4.58 -0.99
C HIS A 54 2.48 -3.83 -2.33
N VAL A 55 3.69 -3.66 -2.85
CA VAL A 55 3.98 -2.82 -4.04
C VAL A 55 4.95 -3.51 -4.99
N SER A 56 4.88 -3.13 -6.26
CA SER A 56 5.99 -3.27 -7.21
C SER A 56 6.65 -1.90 -7.40
N LEU A 57 7.96 -1.88 -7.57
CA LEU A 57 8.72 -0.66 -7.83
C LEU A 57 9.26 -0.65 -9.27
N HIS A 58 9.55 0.53 -9.80
CA HIS A 58 10.27 0.64 -11.06
C HIS A 58 11.72 0.20 -10.92
N THR A 59 12.22 -0.54 -11.91
CA THR A 59 13.62 -0.94 -12.01
C THR A 59 14.54 0.28 -11.95
N GLY A 60 15.57 0.22 -11.11
CA GLY A 60 16.49 1.33 -10.84
C GLY A 60 16.07 2.24 -9.68
N SER A 61 14.90 2.04 -9.09
CA SER A 61 14.48 2.76 -7.88
C SER A 61 15.36 2.40 -6.67
N GLN A 62 15.62 3.39 -5.81
CA GLN A 62 16.29 3.18 -4.53
C GLN A 62 15.30 2.57 -3.52
N ILE A 63 15.23 1.23 -3.46
CA ILE A 63 14.20 0.46 -2.75
C ILE A 63 13.95 1.00 -1.32
N HIS A 64 15.00 1.15 -0.52
CA HIS A 64 14.87 1.63 0.86
C HIS A 64 14.29 3.05 0.93
N SER A 65 14.77 3.96 0.08
CA SER A 65 14.26 5.33 0.02
C SER A 65 12.79 5.38 -0.42
N VAL A 66 12.38 4.54 -1.37
CA VAL A 66 10.97 4.46 -1.78
C VAL A 66 10.11 3.92 -0.65
N ALA A 67 10.54 2.86 0.04
CA ALA A 67 9.82 2.33 1.20
C ALA A 67 9.69 3.35 2.34
N ASP A 68 10.73 4.14 2.61
CA ASP A 68 10.69 5.21 3.62
C ASP A 68 9.75 6.34 3.21
N ASN A 69 9.73 6.71 1.92
CA ASN A 69 8.81 7.71 1.39
C ASN A 69 7.35 7.24 1.47
N ILE A 70 7.07 5.98 1.15
CA ILE A 70 5.75 5.37 1.34
C ILE A 70 5.35 5.44 2.81
N ARG A 71 6.21 4.99 3.72
CA ARG A 71 5.93 5.00 5.17
C ARG A 71 5.63 6.41 5.66
N ALA A 72 6.44 7.39 5.25
CA ALA A 72 6.27 8.79 5.62
C ALA A 72 4.99 9.40 5.02
N ALA A 73 4.56 8.95 3.83
CA ALA A 73 3.33 9.43 3.21
C ALA A 73 2.08 8.89 3.89
N VAL A 74 2.07 7.58 4.19
CA VAL A 74 0.94 6.90 4.82
C VAL A 74 0.78 7.31 6.29
N SER A 75 1.88 7.52 7.02
CA SER A 75 1.82 7.96 8.42
C SER A 75 1.23 9.36 8.63
N ARG A 76 1.05 10.15 7.55
CA ARG A 76 0.34 11.43 7.62
C ARG A 76 -1.18 11.30 7.60
N ILE A 77 -1.71 10.14 7.20
CA ILE A 77 -3.14 9.93 6.97
C ILE A 77 -3.72 8.77 7.77
N GLU A 78 -2.89 7.91 8.34
CA GLU A 78 -3.31 6.77 9.15
C GLU A 78 -2.36 6.57 10.34
N ASP A 79 -2.92 6.05 11.43
CA ASP A 79 -2.19 5.70 12.65
C ASP A 79 -1.88 4.18 12.70
N GLY A 80 -0.83 3.82 13.44
CA GLY A 80 -0.49 2.43 13.74
C GLY A 80 0.74 1.90 12.98
N PRO A 81 1.08 0.61 13.18
CA PRO A 81 2.22 -0.02 12.51
C PRO A 81 2.01 -0.10 10.99
N ILE A 82 3.06 0.23 10.22
CA ILE A 82 3.05 0.17 8.75
C ILE A 82 4.12 -0.82 8.28
N SER A 83 3.66 -1.91 7.66
CA SER A 83 4.49 -2.92 7.01
C SER A 83 4.47 -2.72 5.50
N ILE A 84 5.64 -2.73 4.87
CA ILE A 84 5.77 -2.53 3.42
C ILE A 84 6.56 -3.70 2.84
N THR A 85 5.95 -4.41 1.90
CA THR A 85 6.55 -5.51 1.16
C THR A 85 6.75 -5.09 -0.29
N ILE A 86 7.98 -5.24 -0.78
CA ILE A 86 8.30 -5.05 -2.20
C ILE A 86 8.25 -6.43 -2.85
N GLU A 87 7.27 -6.63 -3.72
CA GLU A 87 6.98 -7.93 -4.34
C GLU A 87 7.74 -8.11 -5.66
N ASP A 88 7.97 -7.02 -6.41
CA ASP A 88 8.61 -7.08 -7.72
C ASP A 88 9.30 -5.76 -8.10
N LEU A 89 10.21 -5.84 -9.08
CA LEU A 89 10.83 -4.72 -9.76
C LEU A 89 10.53 -4.83 -11.26
N VAL A 90 9.83 -3.84 -11.82
CA VAL A 90 9.32 -3.84 -13.21
C VAL A 90 9.86 -2.73 -14.09
#